data_AF-A0A7D9EKW7-F1
#
_entry.id   AF-A0A7D9EKW7-F1
#
_cell.length_a   1.000
_cell.length_b   1.000
_cell.length_c   1.000
_cell.angle_alpha   90.00
_cell.angle_beta   90.00
_cell.angle_gamma   90.00
#
_symmetry.space_group_name_H-M   'P 1'
#
loop_
_entity.id
_entity.type
_entity.pdbx_description
1 polymer ?
#
loop_
_entity_poly.entity_id
_entity_poly.type
_entity_poly.pdbx_seq_one_letter_code
_entity_poly.pdbx_strand_id
1 'polypeptide(L)'
;MNSQGDRTLFGRIPEKNVYFLIDTSGSMYHQLGFVKSHLIEVLTKRAVLSQDTMFNIIEFNERTNKWADSLIQCDTETVNIASQWISNLTCGTSTDTMTALLLAFNDPATEAVYMVTDGLPDQRPSVILEN
;
A
#
# COMPACT_ATOMS: atom_id res chain seq x y z
N MET A 1 12.12 -27.76 13.89
CA MET A 1 10.99 -26.85 14.17
C MET A 1 11.11 -25.70 13.17
N ASN A 2 10.31 -25.73 12.10
CA ASN A 2 10.41 -24.76 11.00
C ASN A 2 9.60 -23.51 11.34
N SER A 3 10.28 -22.36 11.43
CA SER A 3 9.67 -21.04 11.58
C SER A 3 9.09 -20.55 10.25
N GLN A 4 7.95 -21.09 9.83
CA GLN A 4 7.07 -20.46 8.83
C GLN A 4 6.12 -19.52 9.57
N GLY A 5 6.62 -18.34 9.96
CA GLY A 5 5.79 -17.26 10.50
C GLY A 5 5.40 -16.30 9.37
N ASP A 6 4.12 -16.34 9.00
CA ASP A 6 3.30 -15.27 8.42
C ASP A 6 3.96 -14.33 7.40
N ARG A 7 4.03 -14.76 6.13
CA ARG A 7 4.34 -13.89 5.00
C ARG A 7 3.09 -13.10 4.64
N THR A 8 3.11 -11.78 4.86
CA THR A 8 2.06 -10.91 4.28
C THR A 8 2.31 -10.72 2.78
N LEU A 9 1.33 -10.19 2.05
CA LEU A 9 1.48 -9.80 0.63
C LEU A 9 2.73 -8.91 0.41
N PHE A 10 3.05 -8.10 1.41
CA PHE A 10 4.13 -7.12 1.36
C PHE A 10 5.49 -7.68 1.79
N GLY A 11 5.55 -8.93 2.27
CA GLY A 11 6.79 -9.55 2.73
C GLY A 11 7.48 -8.73 3.83
N ARG A 12 8.80 -8.59 3.73
CA ARG A 12 9.59 -7.76 4.65
C ARG A 12 9.70 -6.35 4.08
N ILE A 13 9.39 -5.35 4.91
CA ILE A 13 9.49 -3.92 4.58
C ILE A 13 10.62 -3.31 5.41
N PRO A 14 11.87 -3.26 4.91
CA PRO A 14 13.01 -2.75 5.67
C PRO A 14 13.06 -1.22 5.75
N GLU A 15 12.43 -0.51 4.82
CA GLU A 15 12.40 0.95 4.78
C GLU A 15 11.57 1.52 5.93
N LYS A 16 11.99 2.67 6.45
CA LYS A 16 11.33 3.35 7.56
C LYS A 16 10.12 4.14 7.11
N ASN A 17 10.21 4.80 5.96
CA ASN A 17 9.20 5.74 5.49
C ASN A 17 8.59 5.26 4.18
N VAL A 18 7.37 4.70 4.26
CA VAL A 18 6.79 3.97 3.12
C VAL A 18 5.38 4.45 2.78
N TYR A 19 5.09 4.47 1.48
CA TYR A 19 3.72 4.62 0.98
C TYR A 19 3.19 3.27 0.51
N PHE A 20 1.94 2.97 0.86
CA PHE A 20 1.19 1.85 0.29
C PHE A 20 0.19 2.38 -0.75
N LEU A 21 0.34 1.97 -2.00
CA LEU A 21 -0.60 2.30 -3.07
C LEU A 21 -1.52 1.10 -3.29
N ILE A 22 -2.81 1.27 -3.03
CA ILE A 22 -3.81 0.21 -3.12
C ILE A 22 -4.70 0.49 -4.31
N ASP A 23 -4.58 -0.37 -5.32
CA ASP A 23 -5.49 -0.39 -6.45
C ASP A 23 -6.89 -0.82 -5.97
N THR A 24 -7.86 0.05 -6.21
CA THR A 24 -9.28 -0.24 -5.97
C THR A 24 -10.07 -0.13 -7.27
N SER A 25 -9.48 -0.46 -8.41
CA SER A 25 -10.21 -0.63 -9.66
C SER A 25 -11.16 -1.84 -9.61
N GLY A 26 -12.05 -1.94 -10.59
CA GLY A 26 -13.09 -2.97 -10.62
C GLY A 26 -12.52 -4.40 -10.72
N SER A 27 -11.34 -4.57 -11.30
CA SER A 27 -10.67 -5.88 -11.41
C SER A 27 -10.30 -6.43 -10.03
N MET A 28 -9.91 -5.55 -9.10
CA MET A 28 -9.54 -5.88 -7.72
C MET A 28 -10.70 -6.38 -6.85
N TYR A 29 -11.95 -6.42 -7.33
CA TYR A 29 -13.14 -6.73 -6.52
C TYR A 29 -13.02 -8.00 -5.67
N HIS A 30 -12.47 -9.08 -6.24
CA HIS A 30 -12.33 -10.35 -5.53
C HIS A 30 -11.09 -10.39 -4.61
N GLN A 31 -10.09 -9.57 -4.88
CA GLN A 31 -8.80 -9.55 -4.20
C GLN A 31 -8.75 -8.50 -3.10
N LEU A 32 -9.56 -7.43 -3.18
CA LEU A 32 -9.48 -6.29 -2.29
C LEU A 32 -9.66 -6.68 -0.82
N GLY A 33 -10.56 -7.63 -0.52
CA GLY A 33 -10.70 -8.17 0.83
C GLY A 33 -9.41 -8.78 1.37
N PHE A 34 -8.71 -9.57 0.55
CA PHE A 34 -7.42 -10.16 0.89
C PHE A 34 -6.34 -9.09 1.08
N VAL A 35 -6.27 -8.10 0.18
CA VAL A 35 -5.32 -6.98 0.25
C VAL A 35 -5.51 -6.17 1.53
N LYS A 36 -6.76 -5.82 1.88
CA LYS A 36 -7.09 -5.10 3.12
C LYS A 36 -6.57 -5.84 4.35
N SER A 37 -6.85 -7.15 4.46
CA SER A 37 -6.40 -7.95 5.61
C SER A 37 -4.88 -7.98 5.73
N HIS A 38 -4.17 -8.17 4.62
CA HIS A 38 -2.70 -8.22 4.63
C HIS A 38 -2.06 -6.85 4.90
N LEU A 39 -2.71 -5.77 4.48
CA LEU A 39 -2.28 -4.40 4.78
C LEU A 39 -2.42 -4.09 6.26
N ILE A 40 -3.57 -4.41 6.85
CA ILE A 40 -3.79 -4.24 8.30
C ILE A 40 -2.78 -5.07 9.10
N GLU A 41 -2.53 -6.31 8.69
CA GLU A 41 -1.56 -7.19 9.34
C GLU A 41 -0.13 -6.62 9.28
N VAL A 42 0.32 -6.14 8.12
CA VAL A 42 1.69 -5.61 8.00
C VAL A 42 1.87 -4.30 8.77
N LEU A 43 0.85 -3.42 8.79
CA LEU A 43 0.88 -2.19 9.57
C LEU A 43 0.91 -2.50 11.07
N THR A 44 0.09 -3.45 11.53
CA THR A 44 0.09 -3.89 12.94
C THR A 44 1.45 -4.45 13.34
N LYS A 45 2.07 -5.28 12.49
CA LYS A 45 3.42 -5.80 12.73
C LYS A 45 4.46 -4.68 12.76
N ARG A 46 4.39 -3.71 11.85
CA ARG A 46 5.32 -2.56 11.85
C ARG A 46 5.21 -1.74 13.13
N ALA A 47 3.99 -1.42 13.58
CA ALA A 47 3.77 -0.65 14.80
C ALA A 47 4.32 -1.34 16.08
N VAL A 48 4.31 -2.67 16.12
CA VAL A 48 4.79 -3.43 17.29
C VAL A 48 6.29 -3.74 17.22
N LEU A 49 6.81 -4.05 16.03
CA LEU A 49 8.13 -4.63 15.86
C LEU A 49 9.19 -3.65 15.36
N SER A 50 8.78 -2.51 14.78
CA SER A 50 9.69 -1.55 14.15
C SER A 50 9.67 -0.22 14.93
N GLN A 51 10.83 0.36 15.13
CA GLN A 51 10.97 1.67 15.79
C GLN A 51 11.19 2.76 14.74
N ASP A 52 10.62 3.94 15.01
CA ASP A 52 10.76 5.14 14.18
C ASP A 52 10.44 4.88 12.70
N THR A 53 9.30 4.23 12.45
CA THR A 53 8.80 4.00 11.10
C THR A 53 7.57 4.84 10.84
N MET A 54 7.44 5.34 9.63
CA MET A 54 6.29 6.12 9.18
C MET A 54 5.63 5.42 8.00
N PHE A 55 4.34 5.67 7.82
CA PHE A 55 3.61 5.19 6.66
C PHE A 55 2.53 6.17 6.22
N ASN A 56 2.08 6.00 4.98
CA ASN A 56 0.83 6.55 4.50
C ASN A 56 0.23 5.60 3.46
N ILE A 57 -1.05 5.76 3.17
CA ILE A 57 -1.80 4.91 2.26
C ILE A 57 -2.50 5.79 1.24
N ILE A 58 -2.44 5.39 -0.02
CA ILE A 58 -3.17 6.01 -1.11
C ILE A 58 -4.01 4.92 -1.78
N GLU A 59 -5.31 5.12 -1.77
CA GLU A 59 -6.25 4.41 -2.63
C GLU A 59 -6.21 5.04 -4.01
N PHE A 60 -6.15 4.23 -5.07
CA PHE A 60 -6.28 4.71 -6.42
C PHE A 60 -7.21 3.85 -7.28
N ASN A 61 -8.10 4.54 -7.99
CA ASN A 61 -8.95 4.03 -9.05
C ASN A 61 -9.12 5.14 -10.10
N GLU A 62 -10.33 5.52 -10.50
CA GLU A 62 -10.61 6.76 -11.25
C GLU A 62 -10.24 8.04 -10.49
N ARG A 63 -10.16 7.94 -9.16
CA ARG A 63 -9.75 9.00 -8.24
C ARG A 63 -8.63 8.49 -7.37
N THR A 64 -7.84 9.44 -6.86
CA THR A 64 -6.79 9.16 -5.89
C THR A 64 -7.19 9.75 -4.54
N ASN A 65 -7.29 8.91 -3.51
CA ASN A 65 -7.62 9.32 -2.15
C ASN A 65 -6.45 8.97 -1.23
N LYS A 66 -5.91 9.98 -0.54
CA LYS A 66 -4.92 9.75 0.51
C LYS A 66 -5.66 9.50 1.82
N TRP A 67 -5.19 8.53 2.60
CA TRP A 67 -5.64 8.34 3.98
C TRP A 67 -5.20 9.51 4.87
N ALA A 68 -3.96 9.96 4.72
CA ALA A 68 -3.39 11.12 5.42
C ALA A 68 -2.69 12.08 4.45
N ASP A 69 -2.44 13.32 4.89
CA ASP A 69 -1.82 14.34 4.04
C ASP A 69 -0.37 14.01 3.63
N SER A 70 0.40 13.42 4.54
CA SER A 70 1.81 13.02 4.38
C SER A 70 2.11 11.79 5.24
N LEU A 71 3.36 11.32 5.25
CA LEU A 71 3.82 10.28 6.18
C LEU A 71 3.44 10.60 7.64
N ILE A 72 2.87 9.60 8.32
CA ILE A 72 2.53 9.65 9.75
C ILE A 72 3.28 8.52 10.48
N GLN A 73 3.62 8.76 11.75
CA GLN A 73 4.24 7.76 12.61
C GLN A 73 3.44 6.45 12.65
N CYS A 74 4.12 5.32 12.52
CA CYS A 74 3.53 4.00 12.62
C CYS A 74 3.48 3.54 14.08
N ASP A 75 2.41 3.91 14.78
CA ASP A 75 2.09 3.42 16.11
C ASP A 75 0.72 2.74 16.17
N THR A 76 0.42 2.06 17.28
CA THR A 76 -0.81 1.28 17.45
C THR A 76 -2.08 2.12 17.28
N GLU A 77 -2.08 3.37 17.75
CA GLU A 77 -3.25 4.26 17.65
C GLU A 77 -3.50 4.64 16.19
N THR A 78 -2.43 5.07 15.51
CA THR A 78 -2.46 5.44 14.10
C THR A 78 -2.89 4.26 13.22
N VAL A 79 -2.37 3.06 13.48
CA VAL A 79 -2.76 1.84 12.77
C VAL A 79 -4.22 1.47 13.01
N ASN A 80 -4.76 1.67 14.21
CA ASN A 80 -6.18 1.43 14.49
C ASN A 80 -7.08 2.36 13.66
N ILE A 81 -6.72 3.64 13.53
CA ILE A 81 -7.45 4.61 12.71
C ILE A 81 -7.34 4.25 11.23
N ALA A 82 -6.12 3.95 10.75
CA ALA A 82 -5.90 3.49 9.38
C ALA A 82 -6.70 2.24 9.04
N SER A 83 -6.80 1.28 9.97
CA SER A 83 -7.53 0.02 9.77
C SER A 83 -9.03 0.23 9.53
N GLN A 84 -9.63 1.25 10.17
CA GLN A 84 -11.02 1.62 9.92
C GLN A 84 -11.19 2.19 8.51
N TRP A 85 -10.26 3.05 8.08
CA TRP A 85 -10.25 3.59 6.72
C TRP A 85 -10.05 2.49 5.66
N ILE A 86 -9.06 1.59 5.86
CA ILE A 86 -8.78 0.44 4.98
C ILE A 86 -10.02 -0.45 4.85
N SER A 87 -10.73 -0.69 5.96
CA SER A 87 -11.93 -1.53 5.95
C SER A 87 -13.03 -0.97 5.04
N ASN A 88 -13.08 0.36 4.88
CA ASN A 88 -14.08 1.06 4.08
C ASN A 88 -13.72 1.20 2.59
N LEU A 89 -12.55 0.76 2.13
CA LEU A 89 -12.19 0.85 0.70
C LEU A 89 -13.16 0.05 -0.17
N THR A 90 -13.50 0.55 -1.35
CA THR A 90 -14.43 -0.12 -2.26
C THR A 90 -13.93 0.00 -3.69
N CYS A 91 -14.24 -0.98 -4.53
CA CYS A 91 -13.79 -0.92 -5.93
C CYS A 91 -14.56 0.14 -6.73
N GLY A 92 -13.84 0.98 -7.47
CA GLY A 92 -14.31 1.89 -8.50
C GLY A 92 -14.20 1.30 -9.90
N THR A 93 -14.23 2.14 -10.93
CA THR A 93 -14.38 1.68 -12.32
C THR A 93 -13.09 1.63 -13.15
N SER A 94 -12.11 2.52 -12.89
CA SER A 94 -10.85 2.62 -13.66
C SER A 94 -9.63 2.79 -12.74
N THR A 95 -8.45 3.07 -13.31
CA THR A 95 -7.17 3.14 -12.59
C THR A 95 -6.35 4.36 -13.03
N ASP A 96 -5.96 5.22 -12.10
CA ASP A 96 -5.03 6.34 -12.28
C ASP A 96 -3.75 6.12 -11.45
N THR A 97 -2.91 5.22 -11.96
CA THR A 97 -1.65 4.83 -11.32
C THR A 97 -0.64 5.97 -11.27
N MET A 98 -0.61 6.84 -12.29
CA MET A 98 0.37 7.91 -12.42
C MET A 98 0.18 8.95 -11.30
N THR A 99 -1.05 9.38 -11.06
CA THR A 99 -1.34 10.35 -9.99
C THR A 99 -0.98 9.81 -8.61
N ALA A 100 -1.27 8.53 -8.36
CA ALA A 100 -0.91 7.87 -7.09
C ALA A 100 0.60 7.83 -6.84
N LEU A 101 1.39 7.48 -7.87
CA LEU A 101 2.85 7.47 -7.80
C LEU A 101 3.43 8.87 -7.57
N LEU A 102 2.96 9.87 -8.32
CA LEU A 102 3.41 11.25 -8.17
C LEU A 102 3.15 11.78 -6.76
N LEU A 103 1.98 11.50 -6.19
CA LEU A 103 1.64 11.91 -4.83
C LEU A 103 2.54 11.29 -3.77
N ALA A 104 2.88 10.00 -3.90
CA ALA A 104 3.77 9.32 -2.96
C ALA A 104 5.22 9.81 -3.06
N PHE A 105 5.74 9.99 -4.27
CA PHE A 105 7.11 10.47 -4.50
C PHE A 105 7.30 11.97 -4.27
N ASN A 106 6.22 12.75 -4.23
CA ASN A 106 6.29 14.17 -3.89
C ASN A 106 6.50 14.42 -2.38
N ASP A 107 6.32 13.40 -1.53
CA ASP A 107 6.78 13.46 -0.14
C ASP A 107 8.30 13.18 -0.09
N PRO A 108 9.14 14.16 0.25
CA PRO A 108 10.59 14.03 0.19
C PRO A 108 11.15 13.04 1.22
N ALA A 109 10.36 12.64 2.22
CA ALA A 109 10.77 11.66 3.22
C ALA A 109 10.48 10.20 2.78
N THR A 110 9.83 9.99 1.64
CA THR A 110 9.52 8.65 1.10
C THR A 110 10.80 7.90 0.73
N GLU A 111 11.01 6.74 1.36
CA GLU A 111 12.11 5.82 1.04
C GLU A 111 11.68 4.73 0.04
N ALA A 112 10.43 4.27 0.14
CA ALA A 112 9.88 3.27 -0.78
C ALA A 112 8.36 3.38 -0.95
N VAL A 113 7.90 2.87 -2.10
CA VAL A 113 6.49 2.78 -2.46
C VAL A 113 6.14 1.32 -2.73
N TYR A 114 5.15 0.80 -2.01
CA TYR A 114 4.62 -0.55 -2.14
C TYR A 114 3.27 -0.51 -2.83
N MET A 115 3.22 -0.86 -4.11
CA MET A 115 2.00 -0.88 -4.90
C MET A 115 1.40 -2.28 -4.97
N VAL A 116 0.09 -2.38 -4.81
CA VAL A 116 -0.70 -3.60 -4.98
C VAL A 116 -1.75 -3.38 -6.03
N THR A 117 -1.68 -4.15 -7.12
CA THR A 117 -2.62 -4.15 -8.25
C THR A 117 -2.71 -5.57 -8.82
N ASP A 118 -3.83 -5.90 -9.47
CA ASP A 118 -4.03 -7.14 -10.22
C ASP A 118 -3.78 -6.98 -11.72
N GLY A 119 -3.50 -5.76 -12.18
CA GLY A 119 -3.02 -5.48 -13.53
C GLY A 119 -1.52 -5.77 -13.66
N LEU A 120 -1.16 -6.69 -14.55
CA LEU A 120 0.12 -6.55 -15.23
C LEU A 120 0.05 -5.26 -16.08
N PRO A 121 1.12 -4.46 -16.18
CA PRO A 121 1.12 -3.38 -17.16
C PRO A 121 0.79 -3.98 -18.53
N ASP A 122 -0.11 -3.34 -19.28
CA ASP A 122 -0.49 -3.74 -20.64
C ASP A 122 0.70 -3.78 -21.62
N GLN A 123 1.87 -3.35 -21.15
CA GLN A 123 3.14 -3.31 -21.84
C GLN A 123 3.84 -4.66 -21.70
N ARG A 124 4.26 -5.22 -22.85
CA ARG A 124 5.09 -6.43 -22.86
C ARG A 124 6.34 -6.21 -22.00
N PRO A 125 6.83 -7.21 -21.24
CA PRO A 125 8.03 -7.09 -20.39
C PRO A 125 9.26 -6.51 -21.09
N SER A 126 9.36 -6.67 -22.40
CA SER A 126 10.42 -6.11 -23.24
C SER A 126 10.45 -4.57 -23.28
N VAL A 127 9.33 -3.89 -23.00
CA VAL A 127 9.26 -2.42 -22.94
C VAL A 127 9.78 -1.88 -21.60
N ILE A 128 9.74 -2.70 -20.55
CA ILE A 128 10.09 -2.30 -19.18
C ILE A 128 11.59 -2.56 -18.90
N LEU A 129 12.19 -3.52 -19.61
CA LEU A 129 13.60 -3.92 -19.43
C LEU A 129 14.58 -3.22 -20.39
N GLU A 130 14.10 -2.28 -21.20
CA GLU A 130 14.93 -1.40 -22.03
C GLU A 130 14.89 0.03 -21.46
N ASN A 131 15.55 0.23 -20.31
CA ASN A 131 16.18 1.50 -19.90
C ASN A 131 17.13 1.27 -18.73
#